data_AF-A0AAJ2PDN6-F1
#
_entry.id   AF-A0AAJ2PDN6-F1
#
_cell.length_a   1.000
_cell.length_b   1.000
_cell.length_c   1.000
_cell.angle_alpha   90.00
_cell.angle_beta   90.00
_cell.angle_gamma   90.00
#
_symmetry.space_group_name_H-M   'P 1'
#
loop_
_entity.id
_entity.type
_entity.pdbx_description
1 polymer ?
#
loop_
_entity_poly.entity_id
_entity_poly.type
_entity_poly.pdbx_seq_one_letter_code
_entity_poly.pdbx_strand_id
1 'polypeptide(L)'
;MNKIIFIIIIFLILLSIFYRPFYFNIAENYEFDSFQNLLFEYEIHRYPAKIEIIKENRSIGISTDINVLDFGKIPLIEGIERVRKFINFTSNDYSKVEIKFYGNISRFLKTSKNNFYLKPFENANVEIIFDLKKVKDYGNYSGEVRIFIIKPKIKWLAEKQFY
;
A
#
# COMPACT_ATOMS: atom_id res chain seq x y z
N MET A 1 -10.92 -0.54 48.99
CA MET A 1 -10.82 -0.92 47.57
C MET A 1 -9.51 -1.65 47.35
N ASN A 2 -9.53 -2.84 46.75
CA ASN A 2 -8.33 -3.69 46.62
C ASN A 2 -7.31 -3.03 45.67
N LYS A 3 -6.03 -2.92 46.04
CA LYS A 3 -4.98 -2.27 45.20
C LYS A 3 -4.92 -2.84 43.77
N ILE A 4 -5.21 -4.13 43.64
CA ILE A 4 -5.25 -4.86 42.36
C ILE A 4 -6.33 -4.27 41.42
N ILE A 5 -7.51 -3.95 41.95
CA ILE A 5 -8.63 -3.42 41.16
C ILE A 5 -8.26 -2.04 40.58
N PHE A 6 -7.57 -1.20 41.36
CA PHE A 6 -7.12 0.12 40.92
C PHE A 6 -6.09 0.05 39.78
N ILE A 7 -5.14 -0.89 39.85
CA ILE A 7 -4.14 -1.09 38.79
C ILE A 7 -4.79 -1.56 37.49
N ILE A 8 -5.76 -2.48 37.56
CA ILE A 8 -6.48 -2.96 36.38
C ILE A 8 -7.24 -1.82 35.68
N ILE A 9 -7.89 -0.95 36.46
CA ILE A 9 -8.62 0.20 35.91
C ILE A 9 -7.66 1.16 35.19
N ILE A 10 -6.51 1.48 35.81
CA ILE A 10 -5.48 2.33 35.17
C ILE A 10 -4.97 1.68 33.88
N PHE A 11 -4.69 0.38 33.89
CA PHE A 11 -4.23 -0.33 32.71
C PHE A 11 -5.26 -0.29 31.58
N LEU A 12 -6.56 -0.49 31.87
CA LEU A 12 -7.62 -0.41 30.87
C LEU A 12 -7.81 1.01 30.32
N ILE A 13 -7.66 2.04 31.16
CA ILE A 13 -7.69 3.44 30.73
C ILE A 13 -6.50 3.75 29.83
N LEU A 14 -5.30 3.28 30.19
CA LEU A 14 -4.13 3.42 29.33
C LEU A 14 -4.35 2.66 28.01
N LEU A 15 -4.82 1.42 28.08
CA LEU A 15 -5.12 0.61 26.90
C LEU A 15 -6.10 1.32 25.97
N SER A 16 -7.16 1.96 26.49
CA SER A 16 -8.15 2.68 25.68
C SER A 16 -7.62 3.98 25.08
N ILE A 17 -6.74 4.71 25.79
CA ILE A 17 -6.04 5.88 25.25
C ILE A 17 -5.12 5.48 24.09
N PHE A 18 -4.49 4.31 24.18
CA PHE A 18 -3.66 3.76 23.11
C PHE A 18 -4.47 3.04 22.01
N TYR A 19 -5.71 2.65 22.28
CA TYR A 19 -6.61 2.02 21.31
C TYR A 19 -7.26 3.09 20.43
N ARG A 20 -6.50 3.61 19.45
CA ARG A 20 -7.09 4.42 18.40
C ARG A 20 -7.76 3.49 17.39
N PRO A 21 -9.11 3.50 17.24
CA PRO A 21 -9.75 2.76 16.16
C PRO A 21 -9.19 3.28 14.84
N PHE A 22 -8.54 2.39 14.11
CA PHE A 22 -7.97 2.71 12.81
C PHE A 22 -9.12 2.76 11.81
N TYR A 23 -9.75 3.93 11.65
CA TYR A 23 -10.79 4.14 10.65
C TYR A 23 -10.15 4.01 9.26
N PHE A 24 -10.44 2.91 8.56
CA PHE A 24 -10.03 2.68 7.19
C PHE A 24 -10.91 3.49 6.24
N ASN A 25 -10.69 4.80 6.18
CA ASN A 25 -11.18 5.56 5.04
C ASN A 25 -10.25 5.24 3.85
N ILE A 26 -10.81 4.65 2.79
CA ILE A 26 -10.10 4.43 1.54
C ILE A 26 -9.87 5.80 0.92
N ALA A 27 -8.61 6.15 0.63
CA ALA A 27 -8.29 7.41 -0.02
C ALA A 27 -8.97 7.50 -1.39
N GLU A 28 -9.66 8.61 -1.66
CA GLU A 28 -10.28 8.86 -2.97
C GLU A 28 -9.29 9.49 -3.96
N ASN A 29 -8.28 10.18 -3.43
CA ASN A 29 -7.20 10.83 -4.17
C ASN A 29 -5.85 10.35 -3.65
N TYR A 30 -4.79 10.66 -4.39
CA TYR A 30 -3.43 10.46 -3.88
C TYR A 30 -3.20 11.27 -2.60
N GLU A 31 -2.78 10.59 -1.55
CA GLU A 31 -2.41 11.20 -0.27
C GLU A 31 -0.95 10.90 0.06
N PHE A 32 -0.30 11.85 0.72
CA PHE A 32 1.07 11.73 1.21
C PHE A 32 1.13 12.17 2.67
N ASP A 33 1.60 11.27 3.53
CA ASP A 33 1.92 11.58 4.92
C ASP A 33 3.42 11.38 5.15
N SER A 34 4.04 12.29 5.91
CA SER A 34 5.38 12.08 6.44
C SER A 34 5.44 12.32 7.94
N PHE A 35 6.23 11.50 8.62
CA PHE A 35 6.52 11.68 10.04
C PHE A 35 7.92 11.18 10.34
N GLN A 36 8.47 11.61 11.46
CA GLN A 36 9.84 11.29 11.81
C GLN A 36 9.97 11.02 13.30
N ASN A 37 10.92 10.15 13.64
CA ASN A 37 11.43 10.01 15.00
C ASN A 37 12.92 10.34 15.01
N LEU A 38 13.60 10.00 16.11
CA LEU A 38 15.03 10.28 16.28
C LEU A 38 15.91 9.56 15.25
N LEU A 39 15.51 8.37 14.82
CA LEU A 39 16.35 7.46 14.03
C LEU A 39 15.90 7.32 12.58
N PHE A 40 14.62 7.57 12.31
CA PHE A 40 14.00 7.30 11.03
C PHE A 40 13.07 8.43 10.60
N GLU A 41 12.97 8.59 9.29
CA GLU A 41 11.90 9.28 8.60
C GLU A 41 11.01 8.22 7.92
N TYR A 42 9.70 8.46 7.96
CA TYR A 42 8.69 7.60 7.41
C TYR A 42 7.86 8.40 6.44
N GLU A 43 7.71 7.88 5.23
CA GLU A 43 6.81 8.41 4.21
C GLU A 43 5.76 7.36 3.92
N ILE A 44 4.50 7.79 3.81
CA ILE A 44 3.38 6.95 3.43
C ILE A 44 2.72 7.59 2.22
N HIS A 45 2.86 6.93 1.07
CA HIS A 45 2.13 7.29 -0.14
C HIS A 45 0.90 6.39 -0.25
N ARG A 46 -0.28 6.99 -0.43
CA ARG A 46 -1.54 6.27 -0.58
C ARG A 46 -2.07 6.51 -1.98
N TYR A 47 -2.08 5.44 -2.79
CA TYR A 47 -2.61 5.47 -4.14
C TYR A 47 -4.00 4.84 -4.16
N PRO A 48 -5.06 5.59 -4.51
CA PRO A 48 -6.36 5.00 -4.79
C PRO A 48 -6.22 3.95 -5.88
N ALA A 49 -6.83 2.78 -5.68
CA ALA A 49 -6.80 1.67 -6.62
C ALA A 49 -8.23 1.27 -6.99
N LYS A 50 -8.52 1.22 -8.29
CA LYS A 50 -9.85 0.84 -8.77
C LYS A 50 -9.79 0.06 -10.08
N ILE A 51 -10.80 -0.79 -10.26
CA ILE A 51 -11.04 -1.56 -11.48
C ILE A 51 -12.52 -1.91 -11.56
N GLU A 52 -13.06 -1.88 -12.78
CA GLU A 52 -14.41 -2.33 -13.07
C GLU A 52 -14.35 -3.58 -13.96
N ILE A 53 -14.90 -4.68 -13.47
CA ILE A 53 -14.98 -5.95 -14.21
C ILE A 53 -16.33 -6.01 -14.90
N ILE A 54 -16.32 -5.97 -16.24
CA ILE A 54 -17.52 -5.89 -17.07
C ILE A 54 -17.77 -7.20 -17.82
N LYS A 55 -19.02 -7.40 -18.24
CA LYS A 55 -19.42 -8.56 -19.06
C LYS A 55 -19.16 -8.35 -20.56
N GLU A 56 -19.12 -7.12 -21.02
CA GLU A 56 -19.06 -6.78 -22.44
C GLU A 56 -17.64 -6.62 -22.97
N ASN A 57 -17.33 -7.22 -24.11
CA ASN A 57 -16.00 -7.16 -24.74
C ASN A 57 -15.72 -5.82 -25.47
N ARG A 58 -16.60 -4.83 -25.34
CA ARG A 58 -16.61 -3.64 -26.22
C ARG A 58 -15.90 -2.41 -25.65
N SER A 59 -15.47 -2.44 -24.39
CA SER A 59 -14.80 -1.29 -23.79
C SER A 59 -13.60 -1.71 -22.92
N ILE A 60 -12.40 -1.47 -23.45
CA ILE A 60 -11.18 -1.44 -22.64
C ILE A 60 -10.88 0.04 -22.42
N GLY A 61 -10.99 0.50 -21.19
CA GLY A 61 -10.55 1.84 -20.79
C GLY A 61 -9.20 1.74 -20.11
N ILE A 62 -8.19 2.47 -20.57
CA ILE A 62 -6.89 2.57 -19.90
C ILE A 62 -6.81 3.97 -19.28
N SER A 63 -6.67 4.04 -17.95
CA SER A 63 -6.39 5.32 -17.29
C SER A 63 -4.93 5.70 -17.48
N THR A 64 -4.70 6.97 -17.86
CA THR A 64 -3.38 7.60 -18.00
C THR A 64 -2.94 8.36 -16.75
N ASP A 65 -3.75 8.36 -15.70
CA ASP A 65 -3.41 9.05 -14.45
C ASP A 65 -2.23 8.32 -13.75
N ILE A 66 -1.21 9.10 -13.41
CA ILE A 66 0.01 8.63 -12.73
C ILE A 66 -0.18 8.56 -11.20
N ASN A 67 -1.15 9.29 -10.66
CA ASN A 67 -1.42 9.40 -9.22
C ASN A 67 -2.51 8.44 -8.75
N VAL A 68 -3.11 7.68 -9.67
CA VAL A 68 -4.17 6.72 -9.37
C VAL A 68 -3.82 5.37 -9.99
N LEU A 69 -3.93 4.30 -9.20
CA LEU A 69 -3.80 2.93 -9.69
C LEU A 69 -5.15 2.46 -10.26
N ASP A 70 -5.58 3.14 -11.30
CA ASP A 70 -6.79 2.83 -12.04
C ASP A 70 -6.47 1.86 -13.18
N PHE A 71 -6.92 0.61 -13.03
CA PHE A 71 -6.78 -0.45 -14.02
C PHE A 71 -7.89 -0.38 -15.10
N GLY A 72 -8.85 0.53 -14.95
CA GLY A 72 -9.91 0.80 -15.90
C GLY A 72 -11.01 -0.25 -15.92
N LYS A 73 -11.63 -0.41 -17.09
CA LYS A 73 -12.72 -1.38 -17.33
C LYS A 73 -12.17 -2.58 -18.07
N ILE A 74 -12.35 -3.77 -17.50
CA ILE A 74 -11.75 -4.99 -18.03
C ILE A 74 -12.82 -6.06 -18.19
N PRO A 75 -13.02 -6.60 -19.41
CA PRO A 75 -13.97 -7.69 -19.60
C PRO A 75 -13.44 -8.99 -18.97
N LEU A 76 -14.31 -9.72 -18.28
CA LEU A 76 -13.97 -11.05 -17.77
C LEU A 76 -14.10 -12.09 -18.88
N ILE A 77 -13.10 -12.15 -19.75
CA ILE A 77 -13.01 -13.10 -20.87
C ILE A 77 -11.85 -14.07 -20.72
N GLU A 78 -11.99 -15.23 -21.36
CA GLU A 78 -10.91 -16.18 -21.52
C GLU A 78 -9.73 -15.52 -22.26
N GLY A 79 -8.52 -15.69 -21.73
CA GLY A 79 -7.28 -15.18 -22.30
C GLY A 79 -6.66 -13.98 -21.58
N ILE A 80 -7.44 -13.16 -20.84
CA ILE A 80 -6.87 -12.07 -20.03
C ILE A 80 -6.67 -12.54 -18.60
N GLU A 81 -5.42 -12.85 -18.25
CA GLU A 81 -5.11 -13.40 -16.93
C GLU A 81 -4.75 -12.33 -15.90
N ARG A 82 -4.10 -11.24 -16.33
CA ARG A 82 -3.48 -10.25 -15.44
C ARG A 82 -3.40 -8.89 -16.11
N VAL A 83 -3.57 -7.84 -15.31
CA VAL A 83 -3.31 -6.44 -15.73
C VAL A 83 -2.25 -5.85 -14.81
N ARG A 84 -1.34 -5.06 -15.38
CA ARG A 84 -0.16 -4.56 -14.67
C ARG A 84 -0.09 -3.05 -14.74
N LYS A 85 0.31 -2.45 -13.63
CA LYS A 85 0.77 -1.06 -13.53
C LYS A 85 2.19 -1.08 -12.94
N PHE A 86 2.98 -0.06 -13.24
CA PHE A 86 4.37 0.02 -12.80
C PHE A 86 4.53 1.24 -11.89
N ILE A 87 5.27 1.06 -10.79
CA ILE A 87 5.67 2.12 -9.89
C ILE A 87 7.19 2.17 -9.91
N ASN A 88 7.72 3.30 -10.35
CA ASN A 88 9.16 3.55 -10.36
C ASN A 88 9.55 4.22 -9.05
N PHE A 89 10.50 3.61 -8.36
CA PHE A 89 11.11 4.11 -7.15
C PHE A 89 12.50 4.64 -7.46
N THR A 90 12.79 5.80 -6.90
CA THR A 90 14.12 6.39 -6.85
C THR A 90 14.29 7.02 -5.46
N SER A 91 15.49 6.92 -4.89
CA SER A 91 15.79 7.53 -3.60
C SER A 91 17.20 8.08 -3.60
N ASN A 92 17.40 9.23 -2.97
CA ASN A 92 18.73 9.79 -2.73
C ASN A 92 19.41 9.18 -1.49
N ASP A 93 18.66 8.41 -0.71
CA ASP A 93 19.09 7.81 0.55
C ASP A 93 18.86 6.30 0.53
N TYR A 94 19.47 5.61 1.48
CA TYR A 94 19.06 4.25 1.80
C TYR A 94 17.60 4.26 2.24
N SER A 95 16.78 3.38 1.67
CA SER A 95 15.35 3.35 1.96
C SER A 95 14.83 1.93 1.99
N LYS A 96 13.99 1.60 2.96
CA LYS A 96 13.22 0.36 2.96
C LYS A 96 11.82 0.64 2.45
N VAL A 97 11.37 -0.12 1.45
CA VAL A 97 10.07 0.03 0.82
C VAL A 97 9.18 -1.16 1.17
N GLU A 98 8.02 -0.90 1.76
CA GLU A 98 6.97 -1.89 2.04
C GLU A 98 5.66 -1.45 1.36
N ILE A 99 5.00 -2.39 0.68
CA ILE A 99 3.77 -2.16 -0.06
C ILE A 99 2.65 -3.00 0.58
N LYS A 100 1.53 -2.34 0.88
CA LYS A 100 0.32 -2.98 1.42
C LYS A 100 -0.90 -2.63 0.60
N PHE A 101 -1.84 -3.57 0.52
CA PHE A 101 -3.08 -3.43 -0.22
C PHE A 101 -4.26 -3.46 0.74
N TYR A 102 -5.22 -2.56 0.55
CA TYR A 102 -6.44 -2.47 1.34
C TYR A 102 -7.68 -2.38 0.45
N GLY A 103 -8.87 -2.54 1.03
CA GLY A 103 -10.14 -2.58 0.31
C GLY A 103 -10.48 -3.95 -0.29
N ASN A 104 -11.61 -4.04 -0.99
CA ASN A 104 -12.08 -5.30 -1.58
C ASN A 104 -11.24 -5.74 -2.79
N ILE A 105 -10.47 -4.81 -3.39
CA ILE A 105 -9.52 -5.08 -4.47
C ILE A 105 -8.27 -5.84 -4.01
N SER A 106 -7.91 -5.73 -2.72
CA SER A 106 -6.63 -6.19 -2.15
C SER A 106 -6.30 -7.67 -2.42
N ARG A 107 -7.29 -8.57 -2.33
CA ARG A 107 -7.11 -10.02 -2.55
C ARG A 107 -6.72 -10.40 -3.99
N PHE A 108 -6.95 -9.49 -4.93
CA PHE A 108 -6.65 -9.63 -6.34
C PHE A 108 -5.34 -8.94 -6.73
N LEU A 109 -4.81 -8.07 -5.87
CA LEU A 109 -3.55 -7.38 -6.11
C LEU A 109 -2.35 -8.21 -5.64
N LYS A 110 -1.27 -8.11 -6.40
CA LYS A 110 0.06 -8.64 -6.10
C LYS A 110 1.10 -7.60 -6.47
N THR A 111 2.28 -7.71 -5.89
CA THR A 111 3.44 -6.91 -6.30
C THR A 111 4.60 -7.81 -6.72
N SER A 112 5.40 -7.41 -7.71
CA SER A 112 6.62 -8.13 -8.10
C SER A 112 7.72 -8.04 -7.04
N LYS A 113 7.74 -6.98 -6.24
CA LYS A 113 8.68 -6.75 -5.14
C LYS A 113 7.94 -6.17 -3.93
N ASN A 114 8.25 -6.67 -2.74
CA ASN A 114 7.77 -6.11 -1.48
C ASN A 114 8.86 -6.20 -0.42
N ASN A 115 8.81 -5.32 0.58
CA ASN A 115 9.72 -5.32 1.73
C ASN A 115 11.19 -5.36 1.30
N PHE A 116 11.55 -4.51 0.34
CA PHE A 116 12.87 -4.46 -0.27
C PHE A 116 13.61 -3.18 0.12
N TYR A 117 14.91 -3.18 -0.15
CA TYR A 117 15.80 -2.06 0.14
C TYR A 117 16.25 -1.36 -1.15
N LEU A 118 16.36 -0.04 -1.09
CA LEU A 118 16.90 0.82 -2.13
C LEU A 118 18.17 1.47 -1.62
N LYS A 119 19.24 1.40 -2.41
CA LYS A 119 20.46 2.18 -2.17
C LYS A 119 20.30 3.60 -2.72
N PRO A 120 21.12 4.55 -2.27
CA PRO A 120 21.19 5.88 -2.86
C PRO A 120 21.37 5.80 -4.39
N PHE A 121 20.53 6.53 -5.11
CA PHE A 121 20.48 6.62 -6.58
C PHE A 121 20.15 5.31 -7.31
N GLU A 122 19.74 4.28 -6.58
CA GLU A 122 19.22 3.05 -7.17
C GLU A 122 17.78 3.27 -7.64
N ASN A 123 17.48 2.80 -8.85
CA ASN A 123 16.13 2.79 -9.37
C ASN A 123 15.56 1.38 -9.24
N ALA A 124 14.34 1.26 -8.72
CA ALA A 124 13.58 0.02 -8.78
C ALA A 124 12.25 0.24 -9.50
N ASN A 125 11.96 -0.64 -10.45
CA ASN A 125 10.64 -0.73 -11.06
C ASN A 125 9.88 -1.88 -10.39
N VAL A 126 8.68 -1.59 -9.87
CA VAL A 126 7.81 -2.53 -9.18
C VAL A 126 6.48 -2.65 -9.91
N GLU A 127 6.07 -3.88 -10.18
CA GLU A 127 4.81 -4.16 -10.86
C GLU A 127 3.71 -4.36 -9.83
N ILE A 128 2.62 -3.61 -9.94
CA ILE A 128 1.36 -3.89 -9.26
C ILE A 128 0.47 -4.65 -10.24
N ILE A 129 0.14 -5.89 -9.87
CA ILE A 129 -0.51 -6.87 -10.73
C ILE A 129 -1.91 -7.14 -10.18
N PHE A 130 -2.93 -6.91 -10.99
CA PHE A 130 -4.29 -7.37 -10.74
C PHE A 130 -4.50 -8.76 -11.37
N ASP A 131 -4.78 -9.77 -10.55
CA ASP A 131 -4.91 -11.18 -10.92
C ASP A 131 -6.36 -11.54 -11.26
N LEU A 132 -6.73 -11.45 -12.53
CA LEU A 132 -8.10 -11.67 -13.02
C LEU A 132 -8.55 -13.12 -12.80
N LYS A 133 -7.63 -14.10 -12.74
CA LYS A 133 -7.96 -15.50 -12.47
C LYS A 133 -8.67 -15.71 -11.14
N LYS A 134 -8.47 -14.81 -10.19
CA LYS A 134 -9.09 -14.86 -8.87
C LYS A 134 -10.48 -14.24 -8.84
N VAL A 135 -10.84 -13.45 -9.85
CA VAL A 135 -12.13 -12.76 -9.93
C VAL A 135 -13.17 -13.74 -10.46
N LYS A 136 -14.31 -13.83 -9.76
CA LYS A 136 -15.44 -14.70 -10.13
C LYS A 136 -16.67 -13.93 -10.56
N ASP A 137 -16.77 -12.68 -10.13
CA ASP A 137 -17.96 -11.85 -10.27
C ASP A 137 -17.63 -10.57 -11.02
N TYR A 138 -18.63 -10.03 -11.72
CA TYR A 138 -18.57 -8.70 -12.32
C TYR A 138 -18.78 -7.62 -11.26
N GLY A 139 -18.29 -6.41 -11.52
CA GLY A 139 -18.55 -5.23 -10.69
C GLY A 139 -17.30 -4.42 -10.37
N ASN A 140 -17.48 -3.49 -9.42
CA ASN A 140 -16.45 -2.54 -9.02
C ASN A 140 -15.61 -3.09 -7.86
N TYR A 141 -14.30 -3.07 -8.03
CA TYR A 141 -13.35 -3.33 -6.97
C TYR A 141 -12.53 -2.07 -6.71
N SER A 142 -12.45 -1.68 -5.44
CA SER A 142 -11.80 -0.47 -5.00
C SER A 142 -11.00 -0.70 -3.72
N GLY A 143 -10.07 0.20 -3.48
CA GLY A 143 -9.20 0.16 -2.32
C GLY A 143 -8.05 1.12 -2.49
N GLU A 144 -6.96 0.80 -1.83
CA GLU A 144 -5.75 1.63 -1.86
C GLU A 144 -4.51 0.76 -1.81
N VAL A 145 -3.46 1.24 -2.47
CA VAL A 145 -2.10 0.73 -2.33
C VAL A 145 -1.33 1.72 -1.49
N ARG A 146 -0.90 1.28 -0.30
CA ARG A 146 -0.04 2.09 0.58
C ARG A 146 1.40 1.65 0.42
N ILE A 147 2.26 2.64 0.20
CA ILE A 147 3.69 2.46 0.07
C ILE A 147 4.33 3.16 1.26
N PHE A 148 4.98 2.38 2.11
CA PHE A 148 5.74 2.83 3.25
C PHE A 148 7.21 2.89 2.86
N ILE A 149 7.80 4.08 2.97
CA ILE A 149 9.23 4.29 2.75
C ILE A 149 9.85 4.67 4.09
N ILE A 150 10.82 3.89 4.55
CA ILE A 150 11.51 4.10 5.82
C ILE A 150 12.95 4.48 5.51
N LYS A 151 13.35 5.69 5.89
CA LYS A 151 14.68 6.25 5.66
C LYS A 151 15.42 6.39 7.01
N PRO A 152 16.51 5.66 7.25
CA PRO A 152 17.36 5.89 8.41
C PRO A 152 18.04 7.25 8.30
N LYS A 153 17.97 8.06 9.35
CA LYS A 153 18.63 9.37 9.41
C LYS A 153 20.15 9.29 9.57
N ILE A 154 20.64 8.13 10.00
CA ILE A 154 22.04 7.92 10.34
C ILE A 154 22.65 6.88 9.40
N LYS A 155 23.72 7.26 8.68
CA LYS A 155 24.35 6.44 7.64
C LYS A 155 24.80 5.04 8.11
N TRP A 156 25.46 4.94 9.26
CA TRP A 156 25.96 3.64 9.76
C TRP A 156 24.83 2.66 10.12
N LEU A 157 23.65 3.17 10.50
CA LEU A 157 22.45 2.36 10.73
C LEU A 157 21.91 1.81 9.41
N ALA A 158 21.96 2.63 8.36
CA ALA A 158 21.58 2.24 7.01
C ALA A 158 22.50 1.12 6.48
N GLU A 159 23.80 1.25 6.61
CA GLU A 159 24.73 0.23 6.09
C GLU A 159 24.53 -1.13 6.78
N LYS A 160 24.30 -1.17 8.10
CA LYS A 160 24.08 -2.44 8.81
C LYS A 160 22.77 -3.17 8.51
N GLN A 161 21.73 -2.47 8.07
CA GLN A 161 20.43 -3.10 7.79
C GLN A 161 20.32 -3.59 6.33
N PHE A 162 21.24 -3.17 5.47
CA PHE A 162 21.17 -3.34 4.02
C PHE A 162 22.25 -4.31 3.48
N TYR A 163 23.03 -4.93 4.38
CA TYR A 163 24.00 -6.01 4.13
C TYR A 163 23.74 -7.15 5.11
#